data_AF-C5CE52-F1
#
_entry.id   AF-C5CE52-F1
#
_cell.length_a   1.000
_cell.length_b   1.000
_cell.length_c   1.000
_cell.angle_alpha   90.00
_cell.angle_beta   90.00
_cell.angle_gamma   90.00
#
_symmetry.space_group_name_H-M   'P 1'
#
loop_
_entity.id
_entity.type
_entity.pdbx_description
1 polymer ?
#
loop_
_entity_poly.entity_id
_entity_poly.type
_entity_poly.pdbx_seq_one_letter_code
_entity_poly.pdbx_strand_id
1 'polypeptide(L)'
;MNKRFLFIYYLACMALLYGLSVSLHSLLVSLLPLGLIFAYILITKRTKKLSRSLKFEDFFSGDIITLSTIEKELCDIKEITAQTEEFQRLKRHINLLLKQLKNGIKFQRWLYYASVLIAPLFPVVSTVFMFFFKSQRWIITVVSGYIAMFLLLIIVVSGSDNLLKNLEKIEKELKDLLRKYKNEN
;
A
#
# COMPACT_ATOMS: atom_id res chain seq x y z
N MET A 1 4.67 5.49 7.61
CA MET A 1 3.71 6.40 8.29
C MET A 1 3.50 5.89 9.71
N ASN A 2 3.53 6.77 10.71
CA ASN A 2 3.40 6.37 12.12
C ASN A 2 1.97 5.85 12.38
N LYS A 3 1.84 4.60 12.90
CA LYS A 3 0.55 3.98 13.23
C LYS A 3 -0.27 4.85 14.20
N ARG A 4 0.40 5.59 15.09
CA ARG A 4 -0.22 6.56 16.02
C ARG A 4 -0.82 7.76 15.29
N PHE A 5 -0.09 8.34 14.33
CA PHE A 5 -0.59 9.45 13.51
C PHE A 5 -1.84 9.03 12.73
N LEU A 6 -1.78 7.86 12.07
CA LEU A 6 -2.92 7.33 11.32
C LEU A 6 -4.14 7.10 12.23
N PHE A 7 -3.92 6.56 13.43
CA PHE A 7 -4.99 6.37 14.41
C PHE A 7 -5.63 7.70 14.83
N ILE A 8 -4.81 8.69 15.20
CA ILE A 8 -5.29 10.03 15.59
C ILE A 8 -6.07 10.68 14.45
N TYR A 9 -5.58 10.57 13.21
CA TYR A 9 -6.25 11.11 12.04
C TYR A 9 -7.63 10.47 11.79
N TYR A 10 -7.71 9.14 11.82
CA TYR A 10 -8.99 8.44 11.67
C TYR A 10 -9.95 8.72 12.83
N LEU A 11 -9.42 8.91 14.04
CA LEU A 11 -10.20 9.33 15.21
C LEU A 11 -10.78 10.74 15.03
N ALA A 12 -10.00 11.67 14.51
CA ALA A 12 -10.46 13.04 14.21
C ALA A 12 -11.56 13.04 13.14
N CYS A 13 -11.37 12.28 12.05
CA CYS A 13 -12.41 12.11 11.02
C CYS A 13 -13.68 11.47 11.59
N MET A 14 -13.55 10.48 12.49
CA MET A 14 -14.70 9.88 13.19
C MET A 14 -15.42 10.88 14.08
N ALA A 15 -14.70 11.68 14.86
CA ALA A 15 -15.30 12.69 15.72
C ALA A 15 -16.05 13.76 14.91
N LEU A 16 -15.48 14.19 13.78
CA LEU A 16 -16.13 15.11 12.85
C LEU A 16 -17.40 14.50 12.24
N LEU A 17 -17.33 13.27 11.73
CA LEU A 17 -18.50 12.56 11.20
C LEU A 17 -19.57 12.38 12.27
N TYR A 18 -19.19 11.99 13.48
CA TYR A 18 -20.12 11.83 14.59
C TYR A 18 -20.82 13.15 14.94
N GLY A 19 -20.07 14.25 15.06
CA GLY A 19 -20.64 15.58 15.32
C GLY A 19 -21.63 16.02 14.23
N LEU A 20 -21.27 15.81 12.96
CA LEU A 20 -22.17 16.07 11.82
C LEU A 20 -23.42 15.17 11.90
N SER A 21 -23.25 13.88 12.18
CA SER A 21 -24.32 12.90 12.28
C SER A 21 -25.32 13.18 13.40
N VAL A 22 -24.86 13.61 14.59
CA VAL A 22 -25.73 13.90 15.74
C VAL A 22 -26.66 15.07 15.44
N SER A 23 -26.17 16.09 14.73
CA SER A 23 -27.00 17.23 14.34
C SER A 23 -28.16 16.87 13.39
N LEU A 24 -28.10 15.71 12.72
CA LEU A 24 -29.13 15.20 11.82
C LEU A 24 -30.21 14.35 12.51
N HIS A 25 -30.14 14.16 13.83
CA HIS A 25 -31.17 13.52 14.66
C HIS A 25 -31.64 12.12 14.19
N SER A 26 -30.77 11.37 13.50
CA SER A 26 -31.07 10.02 13.01
C SER A 26 -30.10 8.98 13.57
N LEU A 27 -30.67 7.93 14.17
CA LEU A 27 -29.94 6.83 14.82
C LEU A 27 -29.13 5.99 13.82
N LEU A 28 -29.56 5.92 12.55
CA LEU A 28 -28.80 5.27 11.48
C LEU A 28 -27.57 6.09 11.08
N VAL A 29 -27.67 7.42 11.16
CA VAL A 29 -26.61 8.36 10.77
C VAL A 29 -25.52 8.42 11.84
N SER A 30 -25.85 8.18 13.11
CA SER A 30 -24.87 8.09 14.21
C SER A 30 -23.98 6.84 14.16
N LEU A 31 -24.36 5.82 13.37
CA LEU A 31 -23.55 4.61 13.13
C LEU A 31 -22.51 4.78 12.01
N LEU A 32 -22.62 5.82 11.17
CA LEU A 32 -21.70 6.10 10.06
C LEU A 32 -20.21 6.12 10.47
N PRO A 33 -19.80 6.67 11.63
CA PRO A 33 -18.40 6.65 12.06
C PRO A 33 -17.82 5.24 12.21
N LEU A 34 -18.65 4.20 12.44
CA LEU A 34 -18.18 2.81 12.53
C LEU A 34 -17.52 2.34 11.22
N GLY A 35 -17.95 2.86 10.07
CA GLY A 35 -17.33 2.54 8.78
C GLY A 35 -15.85 2.95 8.71
N LEU A 36 -15.44 4.00 9.41
CA LEU A 36 -14.04 4.41 9.54
C LEU A 36 -13.23 3.45 10.41
N ILE A 37 -13.84 2.82 11.41
CA ILE A 37 -13.19 1.76 12.20
C ILE A 37 -12.88 0.57 11.30
N PHE A 38 -13.84 0.14 10.48
CA PHE A 38 -13.62 -0.96 9.51
C PHE A 38 -12.54 -0.60 8.49
N ALA A 39 -12.53 0.63 7.98
CA ALA A 39 -11.48 1.12 7.09
C ALA A 39 -10.10 1.09 7.75
N TYR A 40 -9.99 1.59 8.99
CA TYR A 40 -8.75 1.54 9.77
C TYR A 40 -8.26 0.11 10.00
N ILE A 41 -9.17 -0.81 10.34
CA ILE A 41 -8.86 -2.23 10.52
C ILE A 41 -8.38 -2.85 9.20
N LEU A 42 -9.00 -2.53 8.08
CA LEU A 42 -8.62 -3.05 6.77
C LEU A 42 -7.17 -2.66 6.42
N ILE A 43 -6.78 -1.42 6.73
CA ILE A 43 -5.41 -0.90 6.52
C ILE A 43 -4.42 -1.57 7.49
N THR A 44 -4.79 -1.72 8.77
CA THR A 44 -3.88 -2.19 9.83
C THR A 44 -3.80 -3.70 10.03
N LYS A 45 -4.81 -4.48 9.64
CA LYS A 45 -4.76 -5.95 9.68
C LYS A 45 -4.18 -6.55 8.43
N ARG A 46 -4.39 -5.94 7.25
CA ARG A 46 -3.85 -6.48 5.99
C ARG A 46 -2.34 -6.32 5.89
N THR A 47 -1.79 -5.28 6.53
CA THR A 47 -0.36 -5.13 6.86
C THR A 47 0.20 -6.25 7.76
N LYS A 48 -0.63 -6.95 8.55
CA LYS A 48 -0.21 -8.08 9.42
C LYS A 48 -0.31 -9.46 8.77
N LYS A 49 -1.17 -9.64 7.76
CA LYS A 49 -1.45 -10.96 7.15
C LYS A 49 -0.48 -11.31 6.00
N LEU A 50 0.37 -10.38 5.58
CA LEU A 50 1.41 -10.61 4.58
C LEU A 50 2.68 -11.23 5.21
N SER A 51 2.66 -12.57 5.26
CA SER A 51 3.74 -13.58 5.20
C SER A 51 5.08 -13.42 5.95
N ARG A 52 5.55 -14.58 6.44
CA ARG A 52 6.73 -14.87 7.28
C ARG A 52 8.11 -14.48 6.74
N SER A 53 8.27 -13.97 5.51
CA SER A 53 9.60 -13.69 4.93
C SER A 53 9.84 -12.26 4.48
N LEU A 54 8.79 -11.49 4.16
CA LEU A 54 8.90 -10.12 3.66
C LEU A 54 7.89 -9.24 4.40
N LYS A 55 8.36 -8.55 5.43
CA LYS A 55 7.44 -7.75 6.24
C LYS A 55 6.94 -6.61 5.37
N PHE A 56 5.62 -6.41 5.33
CA PHE A 56 4.99 -5.23 4.76
C PHE A 56 5.56 -3.91 5.37
N GLU A 57 6.17 -4.02 6.55
CA GLU A 57 6.91 -2.95 7.22
C GLU A 57 8.21 -2.58 6.49
N ASP A 58 8.88 -3.53 5.82
CA ASP A 58 10.10 -3.33 5.03
C ASP A 58 9.81 -2.59 3.72
N PHE A 59 8.63 -2.86 3.13
CA PHE A 59 8.08 -2.04 2.06
C PHE A 59 7.88 -0.58 2.52
N PHE A 60 7.50 -0.35 3.78
CA PHE A 60 7.29 0.99 4.34
C PHE A 60 8.49 1.64 5.00
N SER A 61 9.59 0.93 5.25
CA SER A 61 10.88 1.51 5.64
C SER A 61 11.68 1.92 4.41
N GLY A 62 11.54 1.21 3.29
CA GLY A 62 12.33 1.46 2.07
C GLY A 62 13.60 0.64 2.02
N ASP A 63 13.90 -0.07 3.11
CA ASP A 63 14.79 -1.22 3.12
C ASP A 63 13.98 -2.42 2.67
N ILE A 64 13.74 -2.53 1.37
CA ILE A 64 13.31 -3.80 0.81
C ILE A 64 14.55 -4.68 0.91
N ILE A 65 14.63 -5.46 1.99
CA ILE A 65 15.71 -6.40 2.28
C ILE A 65 16.05 -7.18 1.01
N THR A 66 15.03 -7.60 0.26
CA THR A 66 15.13 -8.22 -1.06
C THR A 66 16.00 -7.49 -2.07
N LEU A 67 15.82 -6.17 -2.23
CA LEU A 67 16.58 -5.37 -3.19
C LEU A 67 18.04 -5.24 -2.77
N SER A 68 18.29 -5.10 -1.46
CA SER A 68 19.65 -5.03 -0.91
C SER A 68 20.37 -6.39 -0.94
N THR A 69 19.64 -7.49 -0.76
CA THR A 69 20.17 -8.86 -0.89
C THR A 69 20.49 -9.15 -2.35
N ILE A 70 19.61 -8.75 -3.28
CA ILE A 70 19.86 -8.86 -4.72
C ILE A 70 21.07 -8.00 -5.13
N GLU A 71 21.17 -6.74 -4.65
CA GLU A 71 22.33 -5.88 -4.92
C GLU A 71 23.63 -6.45 -4.34
N LYS A 72 23.58 -7.07 -3.15
CA LYS A 72 24.73 -7.76 -2.54
C LYS A 72 25.11 -9.02 -3.30
N GLU A 73 24.16 -9.89 -3.63
CA GLU A 73 24.42 -11.10 -4.42
C GLU A 73 24.98 -10.74 -5.81
N LEU A 74 24.49 -9.67 -6.45
CA LEU A 74 25.08 -9.11 -7.67
C LEU A 74 26.50 -8.55 -7.48
N CYS A 75 26.81 -8.04 -6.29
CA CYS A 75 28.16 -7.58 -5.94
C CYS A 75 29.09 -8.73 -5.57
N ASP A 76 28.60 -9.86 -5.04
CA ASP A 76 29.43 -11.01 -4.70
C ASP A 76 29.84 -11.81 -5.95
N ILE A 77 29.00 -11.87 -6.99
CA ILE A 77 29.40 -12.46 -8.30
C ILE A 77 30.49 -11.62 -8.99
N LYS A 78 30.60 -10.34 -8.62
CA LYS A 78 31.60 -9.39 -9.13
C LYS A 78 33.04 -9.84 -8.82
N GLU A 79 33.23 -10.73 -7.84
CA GLU A 79 34.53 -11.34 -7.53
C GLU A 79 34.86 -12.59 -8.37
N ILE A 80 33.87 -13.27 -8.98
CA ILE A 80 34.08 -14.60 -9.58
C ILE A 80 34.17 -14.57 -11.12
N THR A 81 33.53 -13.62 -11.81
CA THR A 81 33.47 -13.65 -13.30
C THR A 81 33.53 -12.25 -13.91
N ALA A 82 34.72 -11.69 -14.01
CA ALA A 82 34.95 -10.32 -14.46
C ALA A 82 35.01 -10.10 -15.98
N GLN A 83 34.84 -11.10 -16.87
CA GLN A 83 35.32 -10.93 -18.27
C GLN A 83 34.41 -11.34 -19.46
N THR A 84 33.17 -11.78 -19.30
CA THR A 84 32.29 -12.03 -20.47
C THR A 84 31.34 -10.87 -20.78
N GLU A 85 31.27 -10.44 -22.06
CA GLU A 85 30.35 -9.39 -22.54
C GLU A 85 28.88 -9.71 -22.21
N GLU A 86 28.49 -10.97 -22.26
CA GLU A 86 27.14 -11.42 -21.93
C GLU A 86 26.79 -11.13 -20.47
N PHE A 87 27.73 -11.34 -19.55
CA PHE A 87 27.54 -11.04 -18.13
C PHE A 87 27.39 -9.53 -17.90
N GLN A 88 28.14 -8.70 -18.64
CA GLN A 88 27.98 -7.25 -18.57
C GLN A 88 26.62 -6.77 -19.11
N ARG A 89 26.09 -7.38 -20.19
CA ARG A 89 24.74 -7.08 -20.70
C ARG A 89 23.66 -7.50 -19.72
N LEU A 90 23.76 -8.71 -19.16
CA LEU A 90 22.84 -9.22 -18.15
C LEU A 90 22.82 -8.32 -16.91
N LYS A 91 23.99 -7.90 -16.43
CA LYS A 91 24.12 -6.96 -15.31
C LYS A 91 23.47 -5.60 -15.58
N ARG A 92 23.65 -5.03 -16.78
CA ARG A 92 22.97 -3.77 -17.15
C ARG A 92 21.45 -3.95 -17.16
N HIS A 93 20.96 -5.08 -17.67
CA HIS A 93 19.54 -5.39 -17.72
C HIS A 93 18.94 -5.54 -16.31
N ILE A 94 19.62 -6.28 -15.42
CA ILE A 94 19.21 -6.46 -14.03
C ILE A 94 19.23 -5.13 -13.26
N ASN A 95 20.26 -4.30 -13.46
CA ASN A 95 20.32 -2.96 -12.86
C ASN A 95 19.19 -2.04 -13.34
N LEU A 96 18.82 -2.10 -14.61
CA LEU A 96 17.67 -1.36 -15.16
C LEU A 96 16.37 -1.83 -14.51
N LEU A 97 16.16 -3.14 -14.40
CA LEU A 97 14.99 -3.73 -13.74
C LEU A 97 14.92 -3.31 -12.27
N LEU A 98 16.03 -3.40 -11.52
CA LEU A 98 16.10 -2.95 -10.12
C LEU A 98 15.75 -1.46 -9.98
N LYS A 99 16.26 -0.60 -10.87
CA LYS A 99 15.98 0.84 -10.85
C LYS A 99 14.49 1.11 -11.13
N GLN A 100 13.90 0.42 -12.09
CA GLN A 100 12.46 0.52 -12.39
C GLN A 100 11.62 0.03 -11.21
N LEU A 101 12.00 -1.09 -10.60
CA LEU A 101 11.38 -1.64 -9.40
C LEU A 101 11.38 -0.63 -8.25
N LYS A 102 12.55 -0.06 -7.93
CA LYS A 102 12.74 0.92 -6.86
C LYS A 102 11.85 2.16 -7.06
N ASN A 103 11.75 2.63 -8.30
CA ASN A 103 10.86 3.73 -8.65
C ASN A 103 9.38 3.34 -8.51
N GLY A 104 8.99 2.15 -8.99
CA GLY A 104 7.62 1.63 -8.85
C GLY A 104 7.19 1.47 -7.40
N ILE A 105 8.09 0.93 -6.56
CA ILE A 105 7.91 0.83 -5.09
C ILE A 105 7.69 2.21 -4.48
N LYS A 106 8.55 3.19 -4.82
CA LYS A 106 8.45 4.55 -4.28
C LYS A 106 7.12 5.21 -4.66
N PHE A 107 6.71 5.05 -5.92
CA PHE A 107 5.44 5.55 -6.42
C PHE A 107 4.26 4.88 -5.71
N GLN A 108 4.26 3.55 -5.57
CA GLN A 108 3.19 2.79 -4.91
C GLN A 108 3.08 3.14 -3.43
N ARG A 109 4.19 3.37 -2.73
CA ARG A 109 4.19 3.85 -1.33
C ARG A 109 3.58 5.24 -1.21
N TRP A 110 3.95 6.15 -2.11
CA TRP A 110 3.38 7.49 -2.14
C TRP A 110 1.88 7.44 -2.41
N LEU A 111 1.45 6.66 -3.41
CA LEU A 111 0.04 6.42 -3.74
C LEU A 111 -0.71 5.84 -2.54
N TYR A 112 -0.09 4.87 -1.84
CA TYR A 112 -0.68 4.28 -0.65
C TYR A 112 -0.95 5.31 0.44
N TYR A 113 0.05 6.13 0.77
CA TYR A 113 -0.12 7.16 1.79
C TYR A 113 -1.16 8.21 1.39
N ALA A 114 -1.10 8.68 0.14
CA ALA A 114 -2.08 9.64 -0.37
C ALA A 114 -3.50 9.08 -0.27
N SER A 115 -3.72 7.86 -0.75
CA SER A 115 -5.03 7.22 -0.73
C SER A 115 -5.54 6.94 0.67
N VAL A 116 -4.69 6.50 1.60
CA VAL A 116 -5.10 6.26 3.00
C VAL A 116 -5.48 7.56 3.71
N LEU A 117 -4.85 8.68 3.37
CA LEU A 117 -5.21 9.98 3.94
C LEU A 117 -6.48 10.56 3.31
N ILE A 118 -6.68 10.37 1.99
CA ILE A 118 -7.83 10.90 1.27
C ILE A 118 -9.09 10.05 1.51
N ALA A 119 -8.96 8.73 1.67
CA ALA A 119 -10.06 7.79 1.86
C ALA A 119 -11.11 8.24 2.91
N PRO A 120 -10.74 8.61 4.16
CA PRO A 120 -11.72 9.03 5.16
C PRO A 120 -12.35 10.41 4.87
N LEU A 121 -11.82 11.20 3.94
CA LEU A 121 -12.43 12.48 3.55
C LEU A 121 -13.68 12.29 2.69
N PHE A 122 -13.79 11.20 1.92
CA PHE A 122 -14.98 10.92 1.11
C PHE A 122 -16.28 10.89 1.93
N PRO A 123 -16.39 10.10 3.02
CA PRO A 123 -17.60 10.10 3.84
C PRO A 123 -17.81 11.43 4.58
N VAL A 124 -16.74 12.15 4.95
CA VAL A 124 -16.86 13.47 5.58
C VAL A 124 -17.48 14.48 4.61
N VAL A 125 -16.93 14.60 3.40
CA VAL A 125 -17.40 15.52 2.37
C VAL A 125 -18.82 15.18 1.92
N SER A 126 -19.14 13.90 1.75
CA SER A 126 -20.50 13.48 1.38
C SER A 126 -21.54 13.83 2.46
N THR A 127 -21.16 13.71 3.73
CA THR A 127 -22.00 14.10 4.87
C THR A 127 -22.14 15.62 4.98
N VAL A 128 -21.10 16.39 4.67
CA VAL A 128 -21.21 17.86 4.60
C VAL A 128 -22.12 18.29 3.45
N PHE A 129 -21.99 17.68 2.27
CA PHE A 129 -22.83 17.96 1.10
C PHE A 129 -24.32 17.73 1.38
N MET A 130 -24.65 16.75 2.23
CA MET A 130 -26.01 16.50 2.67
C MET A 130 -26.65 17.71 3.37
N PHE A 131 -25.90 18.52 4.14
CA PHE A 131 -26.45 19.73 4.77
C PHE A 131 -26.85 20.79 3.76
N PHE A 132 -26.13 20.90 2.65
CA PHE A 132 -26.37 21.90 1.62
C PHE A 132 -27.53 21.50 0.68
N PHE A 133 -27.73 20.20 0.46
CA PHE A 133 -28.79 19.69 -0.42
C PHE A 133 -29.86 18.97 0.40
N LYS A 134 -30.92 19.70 0.80
CA LYS A 134 -32.14 19.19 1.48
C LYS A 134 -32.95 18.23 0.58
N SER A 135 -32.36 17.14 0.13
CA SER A 135 -32.97 16.16 -0.77
C SER A 135 -33.06 14.79 -0.10
N GLN A 136 -34.16 14.07 -0.36
CA GLN A 136 -34.35 12.68 0.06
C GLN A 136 -33.25 11.73 -0.47
N ARG A 137 -32.44 12.17 -1.44
CA ARG A 137 -31.28 11.43 -1.98
C ARG A 137 -30.05 11.44 -1.05
N TRP A 138 -30.14 12.02 0.14
CA TRP A 138 -29.02 12.11 1.08
C TRP A 138 -28.36 10.75 1.39
N ILE A 139 -29.16 9.68 1.49
CA ILE A 139 -28.66 8.33 1.74
C ILE A 139 -27.71 7.89 0.62
N ILE A 140 -28.06 8.17 -0.64
CA ILE A 140 -27.25 7.79 -1.81
C ILE A 140 -25.92 8.55 -1.80
N THR A 141 -25.94 9.83 -1.42
CA THR A 141 -24.73 10.65 -1.30
C THR A 141 -23.80 10.12 -0.21
N VAL A 142 -24.34 9.83 0.98
CA VAL A 142 -23.56 9.28 2.09
C VAL A 142 -22.99 7.91 1.73
N VAL A 143 -23.82 6.99 1.26
CA VAL A 143 -23.42 5.63 0.87
C VAL A 143 -22.36 5.65 -0.22
N SER A 144 -22.50 6.50 -1.24
CA SER A 144 -21.50 6.60 -2.31
C SER A 144 -20.13 7.10 -1.80
N GLY A 145 -20.10 7.99 -0.80
CA GLY A 145 -18.86 8.39 -0.12
C GLY A 145 -18.16 7.23 0.59
N TYR A 146 -18.91 6.36 1.28
CA TYR A 146 -18.35 5.15 1.90
C TYR A 146 -17.87 4.14 0.86
N ILE A 147 -18.64 3.92 -0.22
CA ILE A 147 -18.24 3.04 -1.31
C ILE A 147 -16.94 3.52 -1.95
N ALA A 148 -16.82 4.82 -2.23
CA ALA A 148 -15.60 5.42 -2.78
C ALA A 148 -14.39 5.21 -1.85
N MET A 149 -14.57 5.44 -0.55
CA MET A 149 -13.54 5.16 0.46
C MET A 149 -13.07 3.70 0.40
N PHE A 150 -13.99 2.74 0.45
CA PHE A 150 -13.63 1.33 0.46
C PHE A 150 -13.00 0.88 -0.86
N LEU A 151 -13.51 1.32 -2.02
CA LEU A 151 -12.92 1.02 -3.32
C LEU A 151 -11.48 1.52 -3.41
N LEU A 152 -11.24 2.77 -3.01
CA LEU A 152 -9.91 3.36 -3.02
C LEU A 152 -8.94 2.56 -2.15
N LEU A 153 -9.35 2.23 -0.92
CA LEU A 153 -8.53 1.43 -0.01
C LEU A 153 -8.26 0.02 -0.55
N ILE A 154 -9.26 -0.64 -1.15
CA ILE A 154 -9.10 -1.98 -1.73
C ILE A 154 -8.12 -1.96 -2.90
N ILE A 155 -8.25 -1.01 -3.83
CA ILE A 155 -7.37 -0.90 -5.01
C ILE A 155 -5.92 -0.70 -4.56
N VAL A 156 -5.71 0.24 -3.64
CA VAL A 156 -4.37 0.62 -3.17
C VAL A 156 -3.69 -0.49 -2.38
N VAL A 157 -4.45 -1.16 -1.51
CA VAL A 157 -3.92 -2.30 -0.75
C VAL A 157 -3.64 -3.47 -1.69
N SER A 158 -4.55 -3.79 -2.60
CA SER A 158 -4.36 -4.91 -3.54
C SER A 158 -3.22 -4.66 -4.54
N GLY A 159 -3.04 -3.42 -4.99
CA GLY A 159 -1.90 -3.03 -5.83
C GLY A 159 -0.56 -3.18 -5.09
N SER A 160 -0.54 -2.84 -3.79
CA SER A 160 0.64 -3.04 -2.95
C SER A 160 0.93 -4.53 -2.71
N ASP A 161 -0.12 -5.34 -2.44
CA ASP A 161 -0.03 -6.79 -2.30
C ASP A 161 0.53 -7.45 -3.58
N ASN A 162 0.05 -7.02 -4.75
CA ASN A 162 0.48 -7.58 -6.03
C ASN A 162 1.94 -7.22 -6.35
N LEU A 163 2.34 -5.99 -6.04
CA LEU A 163 3.72 -5.55 -6.21
C LEU A 163 4.66 -6.37 -5.31
N LEU A 164 4.29 -6.61 -4.04
CA LEU A 164 5.07 -7.46 -3.13
C LEU A 164 5.20 -8.91 -3.63
N LYS A 165 4.12 -9.50 -4.13
CA LYS A 165 4.18 -10.84 -4.73
C LYS A 165 5.10 -10.90 -5.95
N ASN A 166 5.06 -9.87 -6.79
CA ASN A 166 5.95 -9.79 -7.96
C ASN A 166 7.42 -9.65 -7.52
N LEU A 167 7.70 -8.90 -6.46
CA LEU A 167 9.06 -8.82 -5.87
C LEU A 167 9.54 -10.18 -5.36
N GLU A 168 8.72 -10.90 -4.59
CA GLU A 168 9.05 -12.25 -4.11
C GLU A 168 9.32 -13.23 -5.26
N LYS A 169 8.55 -13.11 -6.36
CA LYS A 169 8.76 -13.95 -7.55
C LYS A 169 10.10 -13.65 -8.22
N ILE A 170 10.42 -12.37 -8.41
CA ILE A 170 11.70 -11.93 -8.99
C ILE A 170 12.88 -12.39 -8.12
N GLU A 171 12.77 -12.27 -6.79
CA GLU A 171 13.80 -12.76 -5.86
C GLU A 171 14.04 -14.27 -6.02
N LYS A 172 12.98 -15.07 -6.05
CA LYS A 172 13.10 -16.52 -6.25
C LYS A 172 13.73 -16.87 -7.59
N GLU A 173 13.27 -16.23 -8.68
CA GLU A 173 13.83 -16.44 -10.02
C GLU A 173 15.32 -16.08 -10.06
N LEU A 174 15.72 -14.98 -9.42
CA LEU A 174 17.12 -14.58 -9.35
C LEU A 174 17.96 -15.57 -8.54
N LYS A 175 17.48 -15.99 -7.37
CA LYS A 175 18.16 -16.96 -6.50
C LYS A 175 18.34 -18.31 -7.20
N ASP A 176 17.35 -18.75 -7.96
CA ASP A 176 17.43 -19.98 -8.75
C ASP A 176 18.44 -19.85 -9.90
N LEU A 177 18.47 -18.71 -10.61
CA LEU A 177 19.47 -18.44 -11.63
C LEU A 177 20.90 -18.43 -11.06
N LEU A 178 21.11 -17.79 -9.92
CA LEU A 178 22.40 -17.77 -9.23
C LEU A 178 22.84 -19.15 -8.79
N ARG A 179 21.91 -19.96 -8.30
CA ARG A 179 22.19 -21.34 -7.88
C ARG A 179 22.60 -22.22 -9.06
N LYS A 180 21.97 -22.04 -10.22
CA LYS A 180 22.38 -22.72 -11.46
C LYS A 180 23.80 -22.34 -11.88
N TYR A 181 24.11 -21.05 -11.95
CA TYR A 181 25.45 -20.57 -12.29
C TYR A 181 26.54 -21.04 -11.31
N LYS A 182 26.22 -21.17 -10.02
CA LYS A 182 27.16 -21.68 -9.01
C LYS A 182 27.38 -23.19 -9.08
N ASN A 183 26.47 -23.95 -9.69
CA ASN A 183 26.60 -25.41 -9.83
C ASN A 183 27.18 -25.84 -11.18
N GLU A 184 27.21 -24.95 -12.17
CA GLU A 184 27.79 -25.20 -13.51
C GLU A 184 29.29 -24.81 -13.60
N ASN A 185 29.84 -24.14 -12.58
CA ASN A 185 31.27 -23.84 -12.39
C ASN A 185 31.79 -24.53 -11.12
#